data_AF-A0AA40KCE0-F1
#
_entry.id   AF-A0AA40KCE0-F1
#
_cell.length_a   1.000
_cell.length_b   1.000
_cell.length_c   1.000
_cell.angle_alpha   90.00
_cell.angle_beta   90.00
_cell.angle_gamma   90.00
#
_symmetry.space_group_name_H-M   'P 1'
#
loop_
_entity.id
_entity.type
_entity.pdbx_description
1 polymer ?
#
loop_
_entity_poly.entity_id
_entity_poly.type
_entity_poly.pdbx_seq_one_letter_code
_entity_poly.pdbx_strand_id
1 'polypeptide(L)'
;MPREPFRFFSLLLELTIAAVALGVFVHGRMFELRTALWTIGGQQGWNSNPRLRIYFYANHQEPPEIPFLWTESLAESLLGIAIVNAVVWMTRAALACSGVNMPLVGALYDLLLSGLWTFGVNSQMSSDLTDTQHLSPHPWYLERSCLAFSGRDAAACRQGKASFTVAVVCM
;
A
#
# COMPACT_ATOMS: atom_id res chain seq x y z
N MET A 1 -20.93 34.20 8.76
CA MET A 1 -21.20 32.88 8.17
C MET A 1 -20.34 32.67 6.92
N PRO A 2 -19.14 32.06 7.02
CA PRO A 2 -18.34 31.64 5.86
C PRO A 2 -17.93 30.14 5.88
N ARG A 3 -18.56 29.28 6.70
CA ARG A 3 -18.11 27.90 6.96
C ARG A 3 -18.52 26.85 5.91
N GLU A 4 -19.54 27.13 5.10
CA GLU A 4 -20.07 26.22 4.08
C GLU A 4 -19.08 25.90 2.95
N PRO A 5 -18.42 26.88 2.28
CA PRO A 5 -17.52 26.56 1.18
C PRO A 5 -16.32 25.74 1.65
N PHE A 6 -15.74 26.07 2.80
CA PHE A 6 -14.59 25.35 3.34
C PHE A 6 -14.87 23.88 3.62
N ARG A 7 -16.04 23.56 4.19
CA ARG A 7 -16.47 22.17 4.45
C ARG A 7 -16.67 21.40 3.15
N PHE A 8 -17.26 22.01 2.14
CA PHE A 8 -17.44 21.39 0.83
C PHE A 8 -16.11 21.05 0.17
N PHE A 9 -15.15 21.99 0.17
CA PHE A 9 -13.80 21.75 -0.35
C PHE A 9 -13.07 20.63 0.41
N SER A 10 -13.18 20.59 1.74
CA SER A 10 -12.59 19.52 2.55
C SER A 10 -13.15 18.14 2.18
N LEU A 11 -14.48 18.01 2.06
CA LEU A 11 -15.12 16.74 1.70
C LEU A 11 -14.78 16.29 0.28
N LEU A 12 -14.63 17.24 -0.66
CA LEU A 12 -14.20 16.93 -2.02
C LEU A 12 -12.75 16.44 -2.04
N LEU A 13 -11.87 17.07 -1.28
CA LEU A 13 -10.48 16.62 -1.14
C LEU A 13 -10.42 15.22 -0.53
N GLU A 14 -11.12 14.98 0.58
CA GLU A 14 -11.19 13.65 1.22
C GLU A 14 -11.73 12.59 0.25
N LEU A 15 -12.76 12.91 -0.54
CA LEU A 15 -13.28 12.02 -1.58
C LEU A 15 -12.20 11.66 -2.61
N THR A 16 -11.48 12.66 -3.13
CA THR A 16 -10.44 12.41 -4.13
C THR A 16 -9.34 11.50 -3.58
N ILE A 17 -8.92 11.72 -2.33
CA ILE A 17 -7.90 10.90 -1.67
C ILE A 17 -8.42 9.46 -1.47
N ALA A 18 -9.64 9.29 -0.94
CA ALA A 18 -10.23 7.98 -0.72
C ALA A 18 -10.45 7.21 -2.03
N ALA A 19 -10.92 7.88 -3.08
CA ALA A 19 -11.15 7.29 -4.39
C ALA A 19 -9.83 6.85 -5.06
N VAL A 20 -8.79 7.68 -4.98
CA VAL A 20 -7.45 7.33 -5.49
C VAL A 20 -6.86 6.15 -4.72
N ALA A 21 -6.99 6.17 -3.38
CA ALA A 21 -6.51 5.06 -2.55
C ALA A 21 -7.18 3.74 -2.92
N LEU A 22 -8.51 3.70 -2.92
CA LEU A 22 -9.26 2.53 -3.36
C LEU A 22 -8.90 2.11 -4.78
N GLY A 23 -8.82 3.05 -5.72
CA GLY A 23 -8.48 2.77 -7.11
C GLY A 23 -7.14 2.05 -7.25
N VAL A 24 -6.10 2.52 -6.54
CA VAL A 24 -4.77 1.92 -6.60
C VAL A 24 -4.74 0.51 -5.98
N PHE A 25 -5.39 0.31 -4.83
CA PHE A 25 -5.37 -0.96 -4.10
C PHE A 25 -6.34 -2.02 -4.68
N VAL A 26 -7.50 -1.61 -5.22
CA VAL A 26 -8.48 -2.51 -5.86
C VAL A 26 -8.03 -2.91 -7.26
N HIS A 27 -7.65 -1.94 -8.11
CA HIS A 27 -7.27 -2.24 -9.49
C HIS A 27 -5.95 -3.01 -9.55
N GLY A 28 -5.06 -2.77 -8.58
CA GLY A 28 -3.72 -3.32 -8.58
C GLY A 28 -3.64 -4.83 -8.34
N ARG A 29 -4.74 -5.51 -7.95
CA ARG A 29 -4.71 -6.88 -7.39
C ARG A 29 -3.45 -7.05 -6.55
N MET A 30 -3.38 -6.27 -5.46
CA MET A 30 -2.14 -5.89 -4.80
C MET A 30 -1.20 -7.09 -4.52
N PHE A 31 -1.75 -8.27 -4.24
CA PHE A 31 -0.98 -9.50 -4.12
C PHE A 31 -0.25 -9.96 -5.40
N GLU A 32 -0.93 -10.01 -6.55
CA GLU A 32 -0.33 -10.35 -7.84
C GLU A 32 0.78 -9.35 -8.19
N LEU A 33 0.53 -8.06 -7.95
CA LEU A 33 1.51 -6.99 -8.12
C LEU A 33 2.77 -7.22 -7.26
N ARG A 34 2.60 -7.49 -5.97
CA ARG A 34 3.72 -7.74 -5.05
C ARG A 34 4.50 -8.98 -5.43
N THR A 35 3.82 -10.03 -5.87
CA THR A 35 4.45 -11.26 -6.38
C THR A 35 5.27 -10.99 -7.64
N ALA A 36 4.77 -10.16 -8.56
CA ALA A 36 5.52 -9.73 -9.74
C ALA A 36 6.75 -8.92 -9.37
N LEU A 37 6.62 -7.93 -8.47
CA LEU A 37 7.74 -7.13 -7.98
C LEU A 37 8.80 -7.97 -7.27
N TRP A 38 8.39 -8.95 -6.47
CA TRP A 38 9.29 -9.88 -5.80
C TRP A 38 10.06 -10.72 -6.83
N THR A 39 9.35 -11.23 -7.84
CA THR A 39 9.95 -12.05 -8.91
C THR A 39 10.94 -11.24 -9.75
N ILE A 40 10.61 -10.00 -10.13
CA ILE A 40 11.48 -9.14 -10.93
C ILE A 40 12.78 -8.85 -10.16
N GLY A 41 12.67 -8.41 -8.91
CA GLY A 41 13.85 -8.13 -8.09
C GLY A 41 14.71 -9.37 -7.86
N GLY A 42 14.08 -10.53 -7.62
CA GLY A 42 14.78 -11.78 -7.35
C GLY A 42 15.51 -12.34 -8.58
N GLN A 43 15.03 -12.04 -9.80
CA GLN A 43 15.75 -12.37 -11.04
C GLN A 43 16.96 -11.46 -11.27
N GLN A 44 16.90 -10.22 -10.78
CA GLN A 44 17.98 -9.24 -10.89
C GLN A 44 18.96 -9.30 -9.70
N GLY A 45 18.70 -10.17 -8.72
CA GLY A 45 19.51 -10.31 -7.51
C GLY A 45 19.40 -9.11 -6.56
N TRP A 46 18.29 -8.37 -6.58
CA TRP A 46 18.08 -7.20 -5.71
C TRP A 46 17.38 -7.51 -4.40
N ASN A 47 16.75 -8.68 -4.30
CA ASN A 47 16.09 -9.19 -3.11
C ASN A 47 15.99 -10.72 -3.21
N SER A 48 15.41 -11.36 -2.19
CA SER A 48 15.21 -12.81 -2.19
C SER A 48 14.40 -13.26 -3.42
N ASN A 49 14.66 -14.48 -3.90
CA ASN A 49 13.97 -15.00 -5.08
C ASN A 49 12.81 -15.94 -4.67
N PRO A 50 11.54 -15.65 -5.04
CA PRO A 50 10.42 -16.51 -4.67
C PRO A 50 10.52 -17.93 -5.24
N ARG A 51 11.25 -18.12 -6.36
CA ARG A 51 11.48 -19.44 -6.96
C ARG A 51 12.34 -20.35 -6.08
N LEU A 52 13.16 -19.78 -5.19
CA LEU A 52 13.99 -20.57 -4.28
C LEU A 52 13.12 -21.44 -3.38
N ARG A 53 11.93 -20.97 -2.98
CA ARG A 53 10.99 -21.76 -2.18
C ARG A 53 10.53 -23.04 -2.90
N ILE A 54 10.32 -22.96 -4.22
CA ILE A 54 9.95 -24.12 -5.05
C ILE A 54 11.11 -25.12 -5.09
N TYR A 55 12.34 -24.63 -5.23
CA TYR A 55 13.54 -25.47 -5.18
C TYR A 55 13.69 -26.19 -3.84
N PHE A 56 13.51 -25.50 -2.71
CA PHE A 56 13.58 -26.11 -1.38
C PHE A 56 12.49 -27.18 -1.20
N TYR A 57 11.25 -26.88 -1.61
CA TYR A 57 10.16 -27.86 -1.57
C TYR A 57 10.47 -29.11 -2.39
N ALA A 58 11.00 -28.95 -3.61
CA ALA A 58 11.37 -30.05 -4.48
C ALA A 58 12.53 -30.90 -3.93
N ASN A 59 13.38 -30.33 -3.06
CA ASN A 59 14.48 -31.03 -2.40
C ASN A 59 14.15 -31.48 -0.97
N HIS A 60 12.87 -31.45 -0.56
CA HIS A 60 12.42 -31.79 0.80
C HIS A 60 13.12 -30.99 1.91
N GLN A 61 13.49 -29.74 1.61
CA GLN A 61 14.08 -28.81 2.57
C GLN A 61 13.05 -27.76 3.00
N GLU A 62 13.19 -27.24 4.21
CA GLU A 62 12.34 -26.16 4.71
C GLU A 62 12.56 -24.88 3.87
N PRO A 63 11.51 -24.35 3.21
CA PRO A 63 11.67 -23.17 2.38
C PRO A 63 11.92 -21.93 3.25
N PRO A 64 12.67 -20.93 2.72
CA PRO A 64 12.84 -19.68 3.43
C PRO A 64 11.50 -18.99 3.69
N GLU A 65 11.43 -18.28 4.81
CA GLU A 65 10.28 -17.48 5.20
C GLU A 65 9.98 -16.41 4.14
N ILE A 66 8.70 -16.08 3.96
CA ILE A 66 8.31 -14.98 3.08
C ILE A 66 8.55 -13.67 3.85
N PRO A 67 9.40 -12.76 3.36
CA PRO A 67 9.58 -11.46 3.98
C PRO A 67 8.24 -10.73 4.12
N PHE A 68 8.01 -10.05 5.25
CA PHE A 68 6.72 -9.42 5.55
C PHE A 68 6.21 -8.52 4.41
N LEU A 69 7.12 -7.78 3.78
CA LEU A 69 6.86 -6.99 2.60
C LEU A 69 6.17 -7.79 1.48
N TRP A 70 6.52 -9.05 1.23
CA TRP A 70 5.96 -9.83 0.11
C TRP A 70 4.72 -10.65 0.48
N THR A 71 4.21 -10.49 1.69
CA THR A 71 3.06 -11.26 2.17
C THR A 71 1.73 -10.80 1.57
N GLU A 72 0.82 -11.76 1.40
CA GLU A 72 -0.58 -11.50 1.06
C GLU A 72 -1.29 -10.72 2.17
N SER A 73 -1.01 -11.07 3.44
CA SER A 73 -1.60 -10.40 4.59
C SER A 73 -1.33 -8.89 4.61
N LEU A 74 -0.13 -8.45 4.21
CA LEU A 74 0.16 -7.02 4.06
C LEU A 74 -0.67 -6.39 2.93
N ALA A 75 -0.80 -7.08 1.79
CA ALA A 75 -1.57 -6.58 0.66
C ALA A 75 -3.06 -6.39 1.02
N GLU A 76 -3.65 -7.38 1.69
CA GLU A 76 -5.02 -7.33 2.21
C GLU A 76 -5.20 -6.26 3.30
N SER A 77 -4.22 -6.08 4.18
CA SER A 77 -4.27 -5.03 5.21
C SER A 77 -4.30 -3.63 4.59
N LEU A 78 -3.49 -3.37 3.56
CA LEU A 78 -3.48 -2.07 2.87
C LEU A 78 -4.80 -1.80 2.14
N LEU A 79 -5.38 -2.83 1.51
CA LEU A 79 -6.71 -2.73 0.92
C LEU A 79 -7.78 -2.44 1.98
N GLY A 80 -7.71 -3.13 3.12
CA GLY A 80 -8.59 -2.91 4.27
C GLY A 80 -8.52 -1.47 4.78
N ILE A 81 -7.32 -0.89 4.90
CA ILE A 81 -7.12 0.51 5.30
C ILE A 81 -7.79 1.46 4.29
N ALA A 82 -7.64 1.21 2.97
CA ALA A 82 -8.29 2.02 1.95
C ALA A 82 -9.83 1.93 2.01
N ILE A 83 -10.38 0.75 2.31
CA ILE A 83 -11.82 0.56 2.52
C ILE A 83 -12.30 1.32 3.76
N VAL A 84 -11.59 1.21 4.88
CA VAL A 84 -11.91 1.95 6.11
C VAL A 84 -11.88 3.46 5.85
N ASN A 85 -10.87 3.97 5.14
CA ASN A 85 -10.79 5.38 4.74
C ASN A 85 -12.06 5.83 3.98
N ALA A 86 -12.47 5.06 2.96
CA ALA A 86 -13.66 5.38 2.19
C ALA A 86 -14.96 5.32 3.02
N VAL A 87 -15.07 4.37 3.96
CA VAL A 87 -16.22 4.29 4.88
C VAL A 87 -16.27 5.51 5.80
N VAL A 88 -15.15 5.92 6.37
CA VAL A 88 -15.06 7.11 7.22
C VAL A 88 -15.49 8.36 6.43
N TRP A 89 -15.03 8.50 5.18
CA TRP A 89 -15.47 9.58 4.30
C TRP A 89 -16.98 9.54 4.04
N MET A 90 -17.54 8.38 3.71
CA MET A 90 -19.00 8.23 3.48
C MET A 90 -19.80 8.62 4.72
N THR A 91 -19.36 8.21 5.91
CA THR A 91 -20.00 8.60 7.17
C THR A 91 -19.93 10.11 7.41
N ARG A 92 -18.77 10.74 7.14
CA ARG A 92 -18.62 12.21 7.24
C ARG A 92 -19.53 12.95 6.27
N ALA A 93 -19.60 12.50 5.01
CA ALA A 93 -20.47 13.09 4.01
C ALA A 93 -21.96 12.99 4.44
N ALA A 94 -22.39 11.84 4.97
CA ALA A 94 -23.75 11.65 5.47
C ALA A 94 -24.07 12.60 6.65
N LEU A 95 -23.17 12.70 7.64
CA LEU A 95 -23.32 13.60 8.78
C LEU A 95 -23.36 15.07 8.34
N ALA A 96 -22.54 15.46 7.37
CA ALA A 96 -22.54 16.80 6.79
C ALA A 96 -23.87 17.12 6.10
N CYS A 97 -24.44 16.20 5.33
CA CYS A 97 -25.76 16.34 4.72
C CYS A 97 -26.88 16.47 5.77
N SER A 98 -26.76 15.80 6.91
CA SER A 98 -27.70 15.94 8.04
C SER A 98 -27.49 17.20 8.88
N GLY A 99 -26.49 18.03 8.58
CA GLY A 99 -26.15 19.22 9.36
C GLY A 99 -25.53 18.94 10.73
N VAL A 100 -25.13 17.69 10.99
CA VAL A 100 -24.54 17.26 12.27
C VAL A 100 -23.04 17.47 12.24
N ASN A 101 -22.50 18.17 13.25
CA ASN A 101 -21.06 18.43 13.36
C ASN A 101 -20.53 17.90 14.69
N MET A 102 -19.74 16.82 14.64
CA MET A 102 -19.11 16.19 15.81
C MET A 102 -17.58 16.25 15.69
N PRO A 103 -16.94 17.40 16.02
CA PRO A 103 -15.52 17.62 15.74
C PRO A 103 -14.58 16.67 16.50
N LEU A 104 -14.93 16.28 17.74
CA LEU A 104 -14.12 15.36 18.54
C LEU A 104 -14.07 13.95 17.94
N VAL A 105 -15.22 13.47 17.48
CA VAL A 105 -15.36 12.17 16.82
C VAL A 105 -14.59 12.18 15.50
N GLY A 106 -14.69 13.27 14.73
CA GLY A 106 -13.88 13.47 13.53
C GLY A 106 -12.38 13.36 13.80
N ALA A 107 -11.88 14.14 14.75
CA ALA A 107 -10.45 14.15 15.11
C ALA A 107 -9.95 12.77 15.56
N LEU A 108 -10.77 12.00 16.28
CA LEU A 108 -10.42 10.63 16.67
C LEU A 108 -10.28 9.71 15.44
N TYR A 109 -11.19 9.80 14.47
CA TYR A 109 -11.08 9.03 13.23
C TYR A 109 -9.84 9.42 12.42
N ASP A 110 -9.51 10.71 12.34
CA ASP A 110 -8.32 11.19 11.64
C ASP A 110 -7.04 10.64 12.29
N LEU A 111 -6.97 10.64 13.62
CA LEU A 111 -5.84 10.07 14.36
C LEU A 111 -5.68 8.57 14.11
N LEU A 112 -6.79 7.81 14.18
CA LEU A 112 -6.77 6.36 13.93
C LEU A 112 -6.38 6.05 12.48
N LEU A 113 -6.92 6.81 11.53
CA LEU A 113 -6.65 6.62 10.11
C LEU A 113 -5.19 6.95 9.76
N SER A 114 -4.66 8.06 10.31
CA SER A 114 -3.24 8.41 10.18
C SER A 114 -2.33 7.32 10.76
N GLY A 115 -2.70 6.73 11.91
CA GLY A 115 -1.98 5.60 12.50
C GLY A 115 -1.98 4.35 11.59
N LEU A 116 -3.11 4.03 10.97
CA LEU A 116 -3.22 2.93 10.00
C LEU A 116 -2.37 3.17 8.75
N TRP A 117 -2.40 4.38 8.18
CA TRP A 117 -1.55 4.71 7.02
C TRP A 117 -0.07 4.75 7.38
N THR A 118 0.28 5.22 8.57
CA THR A 118 1.66 5.14 9.10
C THR A 118 2.13 3.69 9.16
N PHE A 119 1.31 2.77 9.69
CA PHE A 119 1.60 1.34 9.66
C PHE A 119 1.79 0.83 8.22
N GLY A 120 0.92 1.24 7.29
CA GLY A 120 1.03 0.89 5.88
C GLY A 120 2.31 1.38 5.20
N VAL A 121 2.78 2.58 5.51
CA VAL A 121 4.06 3.12 5.01
C VAL A 121 5.23 2.29 5.57
N ASN A 122 5.29 2.10 6.89
CA ASN A 122 6.36 1.35 7.54
C ASN A 122 6.43 -0.11 7.03
N SER A 123 5.28 -0.74 6.86
CA SER A 123 5.18 -2.11 6.35
C SER A 123 5.65 -2.21 4.89
N GLN A 124 5.33 -1.22 4.06
CA GLN A 124 5.81 -1.15 2.67
C GLN A 124 7.31 -0.81 2.57
N MET A 125 7.94 -0.29 3.62
CA MET A 125 9.38 -0.05 3.69
C MET A 125 10.15 -1.21 4.34
N SER A 126 9.45 -2.27 4.76
CA SER A 126 10.06 -3.42 5.43
C SER A 126 11.15 -4.06 4.58
N SER A 127 12.21 -4.51 5.23
CA SER A 127 13.38 -5.14 4.61
C SER A 127 13.11 -6.60 4.23
N ASP A 128 13.80 -7.05 3.19
CA ASP A 128 13.91 -8.45 2.80
C ASP A 128 15.36 -8.92 3.05
N LEU A 129 15.53 -9.66 4.14
CA LEU A 129 16.82 -10.16 4.65
C LEU A 129 16.87 -11.70 4.69
N THR A 130 15.91 -12.37 4.06
CA THR A 130 15.78 -13.84 4.16
C THR A 130 16.83 -14.58 3.33
N ASP A 131 17.40 -13.92 2.32
CA ASP A 131 18.51 -14.42 1.52
C ASP A 131 19.79 -13.64 1.85
N THR A 132 20.76 -14.31 2.48
CA THR A 132 22.05 -13.69 2.87
C THR A 132 22.92 -13.28 1.68
N GLN A 133 22.66 -13.82 0.49
CA GLN A 133 23.36 -13.44 -0.74
C GLN A 133 22.70 -12.24 -1.45
N HIS A 134 21.41 -11.99 -1.21
CA HIS A 134 20.62 -10.95 -1.86
C HIS A 134 19.86 -10.10 -0.84
N LEU A 135 20.61 -9.39 0.00
CA LEU A 135 20.05 -8.51 1.02
C LEU A 135 19.38 -7.27 0.41
N SER A 136 18.16 -6.98 0.86
CA SER A 136 17.36 -5.85 0.41
C SER A 136 16.85 -5.08 1.65
N PRO A 137 17.64 -4.14 2.21
CA PRO A 137 17.23 -3.37 3.39
C PRO A 137 15.98 -2.51 3.12
N HIS A 138 15.80 -2.07 1.88
CA HIS A 138 14.61 -1.38 1.41
C HIS A 138 14.08 -2.04 0.12
N PRO A 139 12.80 -1.83 -0.21
CA PRO A 139 12.24 -2.34 -1.46
C PRO A 139 12.94 -1.73 -2.69
N TRP A 140 13.49 -2.58 -3.54
CA TRP A 140 14.22 -2.16 -4.75
C TRP A 140 13.42 -1.22 -5.66
N TYR A 141 12.09 -1.38 -5.72
CA TYR A 141 11.23 -0.59 -6.61
C TYR A 141 11.08 0.85 -6.13
N LEU A 142 11.45 1.18 -4.88
CA LEU A 142 11.50 2.56 -4.39
C LEU A 142 12.82 3.23 -4.73
N GLU A 143 13.93 2.49 -4.70
CA GLU A 143 15.28 3.01 -4.96
C GLU A 143 15.59 3.16 -6.45
N ARG A 144 14.99 2.31 -7.29
CA ARG A 144 15.34 2.21 -8.71
C ARG A 144 14.31 2.89 -9.62
N SER A 145 14.75 3.27 -10.81
CA SER A 145 13.86 3.83 -11.83
C SER A 145 13.06 2.74 -12.55
N CYS A 146 11.77 2.98 -12.75
CA CYS A 146 10.92 2.08 -13.53
C CYS A 146 11.14 2.18 -15.06
N LEU A 147 11.99 3.12 -15.51
CA LEU A 147 12.28 3.34 -16.93
C LEU A 147 13.11 2.22 -17.57
N ALA A 148 13.83 1.44 -16.77
CA ALA A 148 14.64 0.32 -17.25
C ALA A 148 13.80 -0.89 -17.71
N PHE A 149 12.50 -0.90 -17.40
CA PHE A 149 11.58 -1.97 -17.71
C PHE A 149 10.63 -1.57 -18.84
N SER A 150 10.09 -2.57 -19.54
CA SER A 150 9.06 -2.36 -20.56
C SER A 150 7.82 -3.22 -20.28
N GLY A 151 6.69 -2.85 -20.88
CA GLY A 151 5.44 -3.60 -20.77
C GLY A 151 4.93 -3.76 -19.33
N ARG A 152 4.69 -5.00 -18.92
CA ARG A 152 4.06 -5.36 -17.64
C ARG A 152 4.95 -5.06 -16.44
N ASP A 153 6.25 -5.25 -16.55
CA ASP A 153 7.20 -5.02 -15.45
C ASP A 153 7.32 -3.54 -15.11
N ALA A 154 7.30 -2.68 -16.14
CA ALA A 154 7.24 -1.22 -15.96
C ALA A 154 5.94 -0.79 -15.30
N ALA A 155 4.81 -1.39 -15.69
CA ALA A 155 3.52 -1.13 -15.06
C ALA A 155 3.52 -1.55 -13.59
N ALA A 156 4.05 -2.74 -13.26
CA ALA A 156 4.18 -3.21 -11.90
C ALA A 156 5.05 -2.29 -11.03
N CYS A 157 6.21 -1.87 -11.54
CA CYS A 157 7.08 -0.92 -10.84
C CYS A 157 6.37 0.42 -10.57
N ARG A 158 5.68 0.99 -11.58
CA ARG A 158 4.92 2.24 -11.41
C ARG A 158 3.76 2.08 -10.42
N GLN A 159 3.04 0.97 -10.47
CA GLN A 159 1.93 0.68 -9.56
C GLN A 159 2.43 0.54 -8.11
N GLY A 160 3.55 -0.16 -7.89
CA GLY A 160 4.17 -0.29 -6.56
C GLY A 160 4.67 1.04 -5.99
N LYS A 161 5.20 1.93 -6.84
CA LYS A 161 5.51 3.32 -6.43
C LYS A 161 4.24 4.10 -6.10
N ALA A 162 3.21 3.98 -6.94
CA ALA A 162 1.94 4.68 -6.73
C ALA A 162 1.28 4.26 -5.41
N SER A 163 1.26 2.97 -5.06
CA SER A 163 0.69 2.50 -3.79
C SER A 163 1.43 3.05 -2.58
N PHE A 164 2.76 3.14 -2.67
CA PHE A 164 3.57 3.74 -1.62
C PHE A 164 3.29 5.24 -1.48
N THR A 165 3.29 5.98 -2.60
CA THR A 165 2.98 7.42 -2.61
C THR A 165 1.60 7.71 -2.04
N VAL A 166 0.60 6.91 -2.40
CA VAL A 166 -0.76 7.03 -1.83
C VAL A 166 -0.74 6.83 -0.33
N ALA A 167 -0.04 5.81 0.16
CA ALA A 167 0.03 5.57 1.61
C ALA A 167 0.69 6.74 2.36
N VAL A 168 1.73 7.36 1.78
CA VAL A 168 2.38 8.54 2.35
C VAL A 168 1.46 9.77 2.33
N VAL A 169 0.70 9.98 1.25
CA VAL A 169 -0.24 11.12 1.13
C VAL A 169 -1.44 10.98 2.08
N CYS A 170 -1.87 9.75 2.37
CA CYS A 170 -2.99 9.50 3.27
C CYS A 170 -2.60 9.46 4.76
N MET A 171 -1.29 9.45 5.07
CA MET A 171 -0.74 9.50 6.43
C MET A 171 -0.92 10.88 7.06
#